data_AF-A0A2V9QW91-F1
#
_entry.id   AF-A0A2V9QW91-F1
#
_cell.length_a   1.000
_cell.length_b   1.000
_cell.length_c   1.000
_cell.angle_alpha   90.00
_cell.angle_beta   90.00
_cell.angle_gamma   90.00
#
_symmetry.space_group_name_H-M   'P 1'
#
loop_
_entity.id
_entity.type
_entity.pdbx_description
1 polymer ?
#
loop_
_entity_poly.entity_id
_entity_poly.type
_entity_poly.pdbx_seq_one_letter_code
_entity_poly.pdbx_strand_id
1 'polypeptide(L)' 'MVDQGIYYIPRSDSPAQSSIQFFDFANEKFKPIARTEKREFSVLSVSLDDRWILYSQIDQAGSDLMLVENFR' A
#
# COMPACT_ATOMS: atom_id res chain seq x y z
N MET A 1 -4.05 -9.28 -17.03
CA MET A 1 -4.98 -8.15 -17.02
C MET A 1 -6.09 -8.56 -16.07
N VAL A 2 -6.36 -7.78 -15.03
CA VAL A 2 -7.36 -8.16 -14.01
C VAL A 2 -8.73 -7.79 -14.59
N ASP A 3 -9.24 -8.60 -15.52
CA ASP A 3 -10.44 -8.28 -16.29
C ASP A 3 -11.71 -8.15 -15.41
N GLN A 4 -11.63 -8.56 -14.15
CA GLN A 4 -12.73 -8.56 -13.20
C GLN A 4 -12.68 -7.43 -12.15
N GLY A 5 -11.56 -6.70 -12.04
CA GLY A 5 -11.43 -5.69 -10.99
C GLY A 5 -10.02 -5.13 -10.82
N ILE A 6 -9.81 -4.39 -9.73
CA ILE A 6 -8.50 -3.85 -9.36
C ILE A 6 -8.20 -4.08 -7.89
N TYR A 7 -6.94 -4.44 -7.62
CA TYR A 7 -6.38 -4.41 -6.28
C TYR A 7 -5.76 -3.05 -6.04
N TYR A 8 -6.02 -2.46 -4.87
CA TYR A 8 -5.50 -1.15 -4.51
C TYR A 8 -5.33 -1.02 -2.99
N ILE A 9 -4.50 -0.07 -2.60
CA ILE A 9 -4.34 0.35 -1.21
C ILE A 9 -4.99 1.74 -1.12
N PRO A 10 -6.09 1.91 -0.36
CA PRO A 10 -6.71 3.21 -0.19
C PRO A 10 -5.73 4.13 0.53
N ARG A 11 -5.68 5.40 0.09
CA ARG A 11 -4.93 6.41 0.81
C ARG A 11 -5.62 6.63 2.16
N SER A 12 -4.90 6.38 3.24
CA SER A 12 -5.35 6.69 4.60
C SER A 12 -4.38 7.69 5.23
N ASP A 13 -4.92 8.66 5.94
CA ASP A 13 -4.14 9.61 6.73
C ASP A 13 -3.61 8.96 8.02
N SER A 14 -4.10 7.76 8.37
CA SER A 14 -3.66 6.97 9.52
C SER A 14 -2.98 5.67 9.09
N PRO A 15 -1.69 5.45 9.43
CA PRO A 15 -0.99 4.21 9.09
C PRO A 15 -1.63 2.96 9.70
N ALA A 16 -2.37 3.09 10.81
CA ALA A 16 -3.07 1.98 11.47
C ALA A 16 -4.34 1.50 10.71
N GLN A 17 -4.68 2.13 9.59
CA GLN A 17 -5.87 1.84 8.80
C GLN A 17 -5.55 1.41 7.36
N SER A 18 -4.29 1.09 7.07
CA SER A 18 -3.91 0.62 5.73
C SER A 18 -4.49 -0.78 5.50
N SER A 19 -4.99 -1.00 4.28
CA SER A 19 -5.58 -2.27 3.87
C SER A 19 -5.39 -2.48 2.38
N ILE A 20 -5.34 -3.73 1.95
CA ILE A 20 -5.44 -4.08 0.54
C ILE A 20 -6.91 -4.37 0.26
N GLN A 21 -7.46 -3.71 -0.76
CA GLN A 21 -8.85 -3.87 -1.18
C GLN A 21 -8.91 -4.31 -2.64
N PHE A 22 -10.00 -4.99 -2.97
CA PHE A 22 -10.37 -5.34 -4.34
C PHE A 22 -11.68 -4.64 -4.71
N PHE A 23 -11.67 -3.92 -5.82
CA PHE A 23 -12.88 -3.37 -6.42
C PHE A 23 -13.33 -4.27 -7.56
N ASP A 24 -14.51 -4.87 -7.40
CA ASP A 24 -15.15 -5.76 -8.37
C ASP A 24 -15.92 -4.93 -9.41
N PHE A 25 -15.55 -5.03 -10.69
CA PHE A 25 -16.16 -4.24 -11.75
C PHE A 25 -17.58 -4.68 -12.10
N ALA A 26 -17.92 -5.96 -11.91
CA ALA A 26 -19.21 -6.48 -12.31
C ALA A 26 -20.34 -5.99 -11.39
N ASN A 27 -20.02 -5.77 -10.11
CA ASN A 27 -21.02 -5.41 -9.09
C ASN A 27 -20.74 -4.08 -8.38
N GLU A 28 -19.66 -3.38 -8.75
CA GLU A 28 -19.21 -2.12 -8.14
C GLU A 28 -19.03 -2.21 -6.62
N LYS A 29 -18.48 -3.35 -6.15
CA LYS A 29 -18.32 -3.62 -4.72
C LYS A 29 -16.86 -3.63 -4.30
N PHE A 30 -16.62 -3.04 -3.13
CA PHE A 30 -15.35 -3.10 -2.43
C PHE A 30 -15.29 -4.35 -1.54
N LYS A 31 -14.20 -5.11 -1.67
CA LYS A 31 -13.93 -6.31 -0.89
C LYS A 31 -12.60 -6.13 -0.14
N PRO A 32 -12.58 -6.17 1.20
CA PRO A 32 -11.33 -6.16 1.96
C PRO A 32 -10.58 -7.48 1.75
N ILE A 33 -9.30 -7.41 1.39
CA ILE A 33 -8.46 -8.59 1.15
C ILE A 33 -7.54 -8.85 2.35
N ALA A 34 -6.85 -7.82 2.82
CA ALA A 34 -5.97 -7.90 3.97
C ALA A 34 -5.90 -6.55 4.70
N ARG A 35 -5.68 -6.60 6.00
CA ARG A 35 -5.23 -5.43 6.77
C ARG A 35 -3.71 -5.43 6.79
N THR A 36 -3.13 -4.25 6.75
CA THR A 36 -1.68 -4.10 6.92
C THR A 36 -1.40 -3.30 8.18
N GLU A 37 -0.41 -3.75 8.94
CA GLU A 37 -0.18 -3.25 10.30
C GLU A 37 0.69 -1.99 10.31
N LYS A 38 1.42 -1.73 9.22
CA LYS A 38 2.33 -0.58 9.12
C LYS A 38 2.07 0.21 7.84
N ARG A 39 2.81 1.31 7.71
CA ARG A 39 2.68 2.20 6.56
C ARG A 39 3.13 1.50 5.28
N GLU A 40 2.20 1.32 4.37
CA GLU A 40 2.45 0.82 3.01
C GLU A 40 3.23 1.84 2.17
N PHE A 41 4.11 1.35 1.29
CA PHE A 41 4.62 2.13 0.16
C PHE A 41 3.69 1.93 -1.04
N SER A 42 3.72 2.84 -2.02
CA SER A 42 2.79 2.83 -3.16
C SER A 42 3.02 1.71 -4.20
N VAL A 43 3.71 0.61 -3.85
CA VAL A 43 4.00 -0.49 -4.77
C VAL A 43 3.17 -1.72 -4.40
N LEU A 44 2.43 -2.22 -5.40
CA LEU A 44 1.58 -3.40 -5.33
C LEU A 44 1.72 -4.18 -6.64
N SER A 45 1.79 -5.51 -6.57
CA SER A 45 1.72 -6.39 -7.74
C SER A 45 0.92 -7.66 -7.42
N VAL A 46 0.36 -8.27 -8.46
CA VAL A 46 -0.49 -9.46 -8.36
C VAL A 46 0.03 -10.52 -9.32
N SER A 47 0.10 -11.78 -8.88
CA SER A 47 0.49 -12.88 -9.74
C SER A 47 -0.57 -13.13 -10.82
N LEU A 48 -0.16 -13.64 -11.99
CA LEU A 48 -1.09 -13.90 -13.11
C LEU A 48 -2.18 -14.93 -12.79
N ASP A 49 -1.98 -15.74 -11.76
CA ASP A 49 -2.93 -16.74 -11.27
C ASP A 49 -3.81 -16.25 -10.10
N ASP A 50 -3.74 -14.97 -9.76
CA ASP A 50 -4.47 -14.30 -8.66
C ASP A 50 -4.27 -14.92 -7.26
N ARG A 51 -3.26 -15.79 -7.09
CA ARG A 51 -3.00 -16.45 -5.80
C ARG A 51 -2.13 -15.63 -4.86
N TRP A 52 -1.36 -14.69 -5.39
CA TRP A 52 -0.37 -13.93 -4.62
C TRP A 52 -0.49 -12.45 -4.87
N ILE A 53 -0.44 -11.69 -3.78
CA ILE A 53 -0.30 -10.25 -3.80
C ILE A 53 1.02 -9.92 -3.11
N LEU A 54 1.87 -9.18 -3.80
CA LEU A 54 3.11 -8.63 -3.25
C LEU A 54 2.92 -7.14 -3.06
N TYR A 55 3.21 -6.66 -1.86
CA TYR A 55 3.17 -5.26 -1.49
C TYR A 55 4.45 -4.88 -0.74
N SER A 56 4.81 -3.60 -0.81
CA SER A 56 5.95 -3.07 -0.07
C SER A 56 5.49 -2.30 1.17
N GLN A 57 6.14 -2.54 2.30
CA GLN A 57 5.86 -1.89 3.57
C GLN A 57 7.09 -1.12 4.06
N ILE A 58 6.88 0.06 4.64
CA ILE A 58 7.88 0.73 5.46
C ILE A 58 7.80 0.16 6.88
N ASP A 59 8.81 -0.60 7.26
CA ASP A 59 8.94 -1.06 8.64
C ASP A 59 9.46 0.02 9.58
N GLN A 60 10.42 0.82 9.10
CA GLN A 60 11.03 1.91 9.83
C GLN A 60 11.28 3.09 8.87
N ALA A 61 10.81 4.27 9.24
CA ALA A 61 11.16 5.53 8.61
C ALA A 61 11.75 6.46 9.67
N GLY A 62 12.86 7.08 9.33
CA GLY A 62 13.53 8.06 10.18
C GLY A 62 14.03 9.22 9.33
N SER A 63 14.34 10.32 10.00
CA SER A 63 15.02 11.46 9.40
C SER A 63 16.25 11.76 10.23
N ASP A 64 17.36 12.01 9.58
CA ASP A 64 18.56 12.51 10.23
C ASP A 64 18.51 14.04 10.28
N LEU A 65 18.87 14.59 11.45
CA LEU A 65 19.07 16.02 11.64
C LEU A 65 20.56 16.27 11.86
N MET A 66 21.22 16.98 10.96
CA MET A 66 22.61 17.41 11.12
C MET A 66 22.68 18.92 11.33
N LEU A 67 23.39 19.35 12.37
CA LEU A 67 23.74 20.75 12.59
C LEU A 67 25.06 21.04 11.87
N VAL A 68 25.05 21.96 10.92
CA VAL A 68 26.25 22.44 10.23
C VAL A 68 26.49 23.89 10.62
N GLU A 69 27.63 24.15 11.25
CA GLU A 69 28.09 25.49 11.59
C GLU A 69 29.17 25.96 10.60
N ASN A 70 29.30 27.28 10.42
CA ASN A 70 30.31 27.93 9.57
C ASN A 70 30.24 27.62 8.05
N PHE A 71 29.05 27.70 7.44
CA PHE A 71 28.97 27.88 5.98
C PHE A 71 29.65 29.21 5.62
N ARG A 72 30.62 29.17 4.70
CA ARG A 72 31.33 30.33 4.16
C ARG A 72 30.71 30.80 2.86
#